data_AF-A0A7C6A0E2-F1
#
_entry.id   AF-A0A7C6A0E2-F1
#
_cell.length_a   1.000
_cell.length_b   1.000
_cell.length_c   1.000
_cell.angle_alpha   90.00
_cell.angle_beta   90.00
_cell.angle_gamma   90.00
#
_symmetry.space_group_name_H-M   'P 1'
#
loop_
_entity.id
_entity.type
_entity.pdbx_description
1 polymer ?
#
loop_
_entity_poly.entity_id
_entity_poly.type
_entity_poly.pdbx_seq_one_letter_code
_entity_poly.pdbx_strand_id
1 'polypeptide(L)'
;YNDLSVAIRHLTRAGFRVAYLDIDVHHGDGVQWLHYEEKEVLTLSLHESGRYLFPGTGHVHEIGRGEGVGRKLNLPLEPFTEDESYLEVFEALVPWALSVFRPDVLVVQAGADAHFLDPLADLLLTTRAYARIFPLVLEYAEAYAGGRVLFTLGGGYSLDATVRVWALLYHVFHGLPLPERLPEGWLREWEARLGKPLTPTLHDPEAPYPEIPRRREIEKRNRLTLERLTELVRPHLVH
;
A
#
# COMPACT_ATOMS: atom_id res chain seq x y z
N TYR A 1 -12.28 16.19 -0.92
CA TYR A 1 -13.13 15.23 -0.18
C TYR A 1 -12.25 14.04 0.16
N ASN A 2 -12.38 13.46 1.35
CA ASN A 2 -11.62 12.25 1.73
C ASN A 2 -12.64 11.13 1.96
N ASP A 3 -12.84 10.32 0.92
CA ASP A 3 -13.82 9.24 0.85
C ASP A 3 -13.52 8.13 1.86
N LEU A 4 -12.24 7.77 1.99
CA LEU A 4 -11.74 6.80 2.96
C LEU A 4 -12.06 7.22 4.39
N SER A 5 -11.77 8.47 4.77
CA SER A 5 -12.12 8.98 6.10
C SER A 5 -13.63 9.02 6.36
N VAL A 6 -14.45 9.26 5.34
CA VAL A 6 -15.91 9.17 5.48
C VAL A 6 -16.36 7.74 5.72
N ALA A 7 -15.80 6.77 4.99
CA ALA A 7 -16.07 5.35 5.22
C ALA A 7 -15.60 4.88 6.61
N ILE A 8 -14.38 5.23 7.00
CA ILE A 8 -13.81 4.92 8.33
C ILE A 8 -14.70 5.51 9.43
N ARG A 9 -15.11 6.78 9.30
CA ARG A 9 -16.00 7.43 10.28
C ARG A 9 -17.37 6.75 10.37
N HIS A 10 -17.90 6.29 9.25
CA HIS A 10 -19.16 5.55 9.24
C HIS A 10 -19.03 4.25 10.04
N LEU A 11 -17.97 3.50 9.80
CA LEU A 11 -17.68 2.23 10.48
C LEU A 11 -17.42 2.42 11.98
N THR A 12 -16.60 3.41 12.37
CA THR A 12 -16.31 3.66 13.79
C THR A 12 -17.53 4.14 14.56
N ARG A 13 -18.44 4.92 13.94
CA ARG A 13 -19.74 5.28 14.54
C ARG A 13 -20.66 4.07 14.75
N ALA A 14 -20.50 3.02 13.95
CA ALA A 14 -21.19 1.76 14.13
C ALA A 14 -20.49 0.84 15.16
N GLY A 15 -19.41 1.30 15.80
CA GLY A 15 -18.68 0.59 16.84
C GLY A 15 -17.54 -0.30 16.35
N PHE A 16 -17.18 -0.24 15.06
CA PHE A 16 -16.08 -1.02 14.51
C PHE A 16 -14.72 -0.38 14.77
N ARG A 17 -13.73 -1.21 15.08
CA ARG A 17 -12.31 -0.85 15.05
C ARG A 17 -11.80 -1.00 13.63
N VAL A 18 -11.23 0.05 13.07
CA VAL A 18 -10.84 0.08 11.65
C VAL A 18 -9.33 0.12 11.52
N ALA A 19 -8.77 -0.81 10.76
CA ALA A 19 -7.41 -0.67 10.25
C ALA A 19 -7.49 -0.11 8.84
N TYR A 20 -6.83 1.02 8.60
CA TYR A 20 -6.61 1.60 7.29
C TYR A 20 -5.21 1.21 6.82
N LEU A 21 -5.13 0.41 5.75
CA LEU A 21 -3.88 0.02 5.09
C LEU A 21 -3.74 0.79 3.79
N ASP A 22 -2.65 1.54 3.68
CA ASP A 22 -2.33 2.39 2.54
C ASP A 22 -1.07 1.87 1.86
N ILE A 23 -1.23 1.38 0.63
CA ILE A 23 -0.14 0.94 -0.24
C ILE A 23 0.10 1.90 -1.41
N ASP A 24 -0.55 3.08 -1.41
CA ASP A 24 -0.17 4.18 -2.29
C ASP A 24 1.28 4.57 -2.04
N VAL A 25 1.95 5.05 -3.09
CA VAL A 25 3.33 5.51 -2.94
C VAL A 25 3.44 6.79 -2.12
N HIS A 26 2.37 7.58 -2.04
CA HIS A 26 2.32 8.79 -1.24
C HIS A 26 1.80 8.48 0.17
N HIS A 27 2.29 9.22 1.16
CA HIS A 27 1.74 9.11 2.50
C HIS A 27 0.25 9.52 2.51
N GLY A 28 -0.60 8.66 3.07
CA GLY A 28 -2.03 8.89 3.33
C GLY A 28 -2.31 9.93 4.41
N ASP A 29 -1.69 11.10 4.30
CA ASP A 29 -1.65 12.17 5.30
C ASP A 29 -3.05 12.65 5.70
N GLY A 30 -3.96 12.81 4.74
CA GLY A 30 -5.33 13.24 5.00
C GLY A 30 -6.08 12.28 5.92
N VAL A 31 -5.98 10.97 5.68
CA VAL A 31 -6.62 9.95 6.53
C VAL A 31 -5.95 9.92 7.90
N GLN A 32 -4.61 9.95 7.94
CA GLN A 32 -3.86 10.00 9.19
C GLN A 32 -4.28 11.20 10.06
N TRP A 33 -4.29 12.41 9.51
CA TRP A 33 -4.59 13.64 10.26
C TRP A 33 -6.03 13.68 10.76
N LEU A 34 -7.00 13.26 9.94
CA LEU A 34 -8.41 13.26 10.33
C LEU A 34 -8.74 12.27 11.46
N HIS A 35 -7.90 11.24 11.65
CA HIS A 35 -8.06 10.22 12.68
C HIS A 35 -6.89 10.19 13.68
N TYR A 36 -6.09 11.27 13.75
CA TYR A 36 -4.79 11.29 14.45
C TYR A 36 -4.89 10.97 15.96
N GLU A 37 -6.02 11.28 16.56
CA GLU A 37 -6.30 11.08 17.99
C GLU A 37 -7.19 9.87 18.30
N GLU A 38 -7.64 9.14 17.28
CA GLU A 38 -8.65 8.10 17.46
C GLU A 38 -8.02 6.75 17.77
N LYS A 39 -8.32 6.19 18.95
CA LYS A 39 -7.87 4.86 19.35
C LYS A 39 -8.49 3.71 18.55
N GLU A 40 -9.68 3.93 17.99
CA GLU A 40 -10.42 2.95 17.20
C GLU A 40 -9.97 2.89 15.73
N VAL A 41 -9.02 3.74 15.32
CA VAL A 41 -8.48 3.79 13.96
C VAL A 41 -6.97 3.59 13.96
N LEU A 42 -6.52 2.47 13.40
CA LEU A 42 -5.13 2.26 13.03
C LEU A 42 -4.90 2.75 11.60
N THR A 43 -3.86 3.55 11.36
CA THR A 43 -3.35 3.79 10.00
C THR A 43 -2.01 3.09 9.83
N LEU A 44 -1.87 2.37 8.71
CA LEU A 44 -0.65 1.72 8.25
C LEU A 44 -0.37 2.27 6.86
N SER A 45 0.73 2.99 6.68
CA SER A 45 1.10 3.52 5.36
C SER A 45 2.54 3.16 5.04
N LEU A 46 2.72 2.47 3.91
CA LEU A 46 4.02 2.16 3.33
C LEU A 46 4.18 3.00 2.06
N HIS A 47 4.95 4.07 2.16
CA HIS A 47 5.06 5.10 1.14
C HIS A 47 6.51 5.47 0.90
N GLU A 48 6.81 6.09 -0.24
CA GLU A 48 8.11 6.72 -0.44
C GLU A 48 8.30 7.86 0.56
N SER A 49 9.50 7.94 1.14
CA SER A 49 9.82 8.91 2.18
C SER A 49 9.51 10.34 1.75
N GLY A 50 8.74 11.05 2.58
CA GLY A 50 8.44 12.47 2.40
C GLY A 50 9.66 13.40 2.36
N ARG A 51 10.87 12.88 2.63
CA ARG A 51 12.11 13.60 2.36
C ARG A 51 12.30 13.90 0.86
N TYR A 52 11.76 13.05 0.00
CA TYR A 52 11.92 13.09 -1.46
C TYR A 52 10.60 13.39 -2.17
N LEU A 53 9.48 12.92 -1.61
CA LEU A 53 8.18 12.98 -2.27
C LEU A 53 7.14 13.80 -1.50
N PHE A 54 6.16 14.33 -2.22
CA PHE A 54 4.94 14.88 -1.63
C PHE A 54 4.25 13.81 -0.75
N PRO A 55 3.59 14.14 0.37
CA PRO A 55 3.32 15.47 0.94
C PRO A 55 4.41 16.04 1.85
N GLY A 56 5.56 15.38 2.00
CA GLY A 56 6.59 15.81 2.95
C GLY A 56 6.34 15.41 4.40
N THR A 57 5.35 14.55 4.66
CA THR A 57 5.03 13.97 5.98
C THR A 57 5.19 12.45 5.94
N GLY A 58 4.74 11.73 6.97
CA GLY A 58 4.81 10.27 7.02
C GLY A 58 6.09 9.78 7.71
N HIS A 59 6.60 10.55 8.66
CA HIS A 59 7.78 10.15 9.41
C HIS A 59 7.43 9.12 10.49
N VAL A 60 8.41 8.26 10.84
CA VAL A 60 8.24 7.21 11.86
C VAL A 60 7.86 7.72 13.26
N HIS A 61 8.07 9.01 13.55
CA HIS A 61 7.74 9.61 14.85
C HIS A 61 6.33 10.22 14.89
N GLU A 62 5.61 10.25 13.77
CA GLU A 62 4.22 10.69 13.68
C GLU A 62 3.27 9.56 14.12
N ILE A 63 3.30 9.23 15.42
CA ILE A 63 2.63 8.04 15.98
C ILE A 63 1.23 8.30 16.53
N GLY A 64 0.61 9.44 16.23
CA GLY A 64 -0.69 9.87 16.78
C GLY A 64 -0.56 10.79 18.01
N ARG A 65 -1.71 11.18 18.57
CA ARG A 65 -1.82 12.05 19.76
C ARG A 65 -2.94 11.58 20.69
N GLY A 66 -2.84 11.86 21.99
CA GLY A 66 -3.90 11.51 22.95
C GLY A 66 -4.16 10.00 22.98
N GLU A 67 -5.43 9.59 22.82
CA GLU A 67 -5.79 8.16 22.77
C GLU A 67 -5.30 7.46 21.49
N GLY A 68 -4.95 8.21 20.44
CA GLY A 68 -4.46 7.67 19.17
C GLY A 68 -2.96 7.37 19.13
N VAL A 69 -2.22 7.62 20.21
CA VAL A 69 -0.78 7.31 20.29
C VAL A 69 -0.56 5.82 20.08
N GLY A 70 0.39 5.47 19.20
CA GLY A 70 0.68 4.11 18.79
C GLY A 70 -0.27 3.56 17.74
N ARG A 71 -1.20 4.37 17.19
CA ARG A 71 -2.17 3.95 16.17
C ARG A 71 -1.89 4.53 14.78
N LYS A 72 -0.76 5.20 14.58
CA LYS A 72 -0.34 5.76 13.29
C LYS A 72 1.05 5.21 12.97
N LEU A 73 1.12 4.32 12.00
CA LEU A 73 2.32 3.56 11.66
C LEU A 73 2.72 3.93 10.24
N ASN A 74 3.76 4.75 10.14
CA ASN A 74 4.31 5.24 8.89
C ASN A 74 5.65 4.57 8.62
N LEU A 75 5.74 3.90 7.48
CA LEU A 75 6.96 3.28 7.00
C LEU A 75 7.47 4.02 5.76
N PRO A 76 8.25 5.10 5.93
CA PRO A 76 8.84 5.83 4.82
C PRO A 76 9.98 5.02 4.20
N LEU A 77 9.77 4.55 2.98
CA LEU A 77 10.70 3.75 2.19
C LEU A 77 11.68 4.64 1.43
N GLU A 78 12.87 4.13 1.17
CA GLU A 78 13.83 4.81 0.30
C GLU A 78 13.36 4.74 -1.18
N PRO A 79 13.62 5.80 -1.97
CA PRO A 79 13.50 5.74 -3.43
C PRO A 79 14.21 4.51 -4.01
N PHE A 80 13.68 3.99 -5.11
CA PHE A 80 14.18 2.79 -5.78
C PHE A 80 14.05 1.49 -4.96
N THR A 81 13.12 1.46 -3.99
CA THR A 81 12.75 0.19 -3.32
C THR A 81 12.09 -0.74 -4.34
N GLU A 82 12.66 -1.94 -4.46
CA GLU A 82 12.23 -3.01 -5.36
C GLU A 82 11.28 -4.01 -4.67
N ASP A 83 10.64 -4.87 -5.46
CA ASP A 83 9.65 -5.86 -5.04
C ASP A 83 10.02 -6.60 -3.74
N GLU A 84 11.20 -7.24 -3.69
CA GLU A 84 11.60 -8.05 -2.54
C GLU A 84 11.83 -7.22 -1.28
N SER A 85 12.40 -6.02 -1.42
CA SER A 85 12.62 -5.13 -0.28
C SER A 85 11.30 -4.57 0.27
N TYR A 86 10.33 -4.29 -0.60
CA TYR A 86 8.99 -3.84 -0.17
C TYR A 86 8.25 -4.98 0.52
N LEU A 87 8.23 -6.17 -0.10
CA LEU A 87 7.55 -7.35 0.45
C LEU A 87 8.15 -7.77 1.79
N GLU A 88 9.47 -7.72 1.97
CA GLU A 88 10.13 -8.03 3.24
C GLU A 88 9.56 -7.19 4.39
N VAL A 89 9.46 -5.87 4.22
CA VAL A 89 8.98 -4.98 5.28
C VAL A 89 7.46 -4.96 5.39
N PHE A 90 6.73 -5.17 4.29
CA PHE A 90 5.28 -5.33 4.29
C PHE A 90 4.85 -6.57 5.08
N GLU A 91 5.44 -7.73 4.78
CA GLU A 91 5.16 -9.01 5.44
C GLU A 91 5.57 -9.00 6.92
N ALA A 92 6.51 -8.14 7.32
CA ALA A 92 6.90 -7.96 8.72
C ALA A 92 5.98 -6.99 9.48
N LEU A 93 5.66 -5.83 8.90
CA LEU A 93 4.95 -4.75 9.59
C LEU A 93 3.44 -5.02 9.68
N VAL A 94 2.82 -5.34 8.56
CA VAL A 94 1.35 -5.36 8.44
C VAL A 94 0.72 -6.43 9.34
N PRO A 95 1.09 -7.72 9.27
CA PRO A 95 0.47 -8.72 10.14
C PRO A 95 0.79 -8.49 11.62
N TRP A 96 1.99 -7.99 11.95
CA TRP A 96 2.32 -7.60 13.32
C TRP A 96 1.36 -6.52 13.84
N ALA A 97 1.22 -5.41 13.12
CA ALA A 97 0.36 -4.31 13.53
C ALA A 97 -1.12 -4.73 13.64
N LEU A 98 -1.61 -5.50 12.65
CA LEU A 98 -2.98 -6.02 12.65
C LEU A 98 -3.23 -7.00 13.81
N SER A 99 -2.28 -7.88 14.12
CA SER A 99 -2.41 -8.85 15.22
C SER A 99 -2.55 -8.17 16.58
N VAL A 100 -1.85 -7.06 16.79
CA VAL A 100 -1.89 -6.31 18.05
C VAL A 100 -3.11 -5.40 18.09
N PHE A 101 -3.42 -4.74 16.97
CA PHE A 101 -4.58 -3.86 16.89
C PHE A 101 -5.88 -4.64 16.97
N ARG A 102 -6.01 -5.83 16.36
CA ARG A 102 -7.25 -6.62 16.26
C ARG A 102 -8.41 -5.78 15.70
N PRO A 103 -8.35 -5.36 14.41
CA PRO A 103 -9.42 -4.59 13.79
C PRO A 103 -10.67 -5.45 13.60
N ASP A 104 -11.82 -4.80 13.50
CA ASP A 104 -13.04 -5.45 13.04
C ASP A 104 -13.18 -5.38 11.51
N VAL A 105 -12.50 -4.45 10.84
CA VAL A 105 -12.54 -4.29 9.39
C VAL A 105 -11.24 -3.67 8.87
N LEU A 106 -10.79 -4.16 7.72
CA LEU A 106 -9.65 -3.60 6.98
C LEU A 106 -10.17 -2.71 5.85
N VAL A 107 -9.77 -1.44 5.81
CA VAL A 107 -10.01 -0.53 4.69
C VAL A 107 -8.68 -0.33 3.99
N VAL A 108 -8.62 -0.59 2.69
CA VAL A 108 -7.38 -0.64 1.92
C VAL A 108 -7.42 0.42 0.83
N GLN A 109 -6.44 1.32 0.82
CA GLN A 109 -6.16 2.18 -0.32
C GLN A 109 -5.16 1.43 -1.21
N ALA A 110 -5.61 1.02 -2.40
CA ALA A 110 -4.82 0.23 -3.35
C ALA A 110 -4.35 1.08 -4.54
N GLY A 111 -3.48 2.06 -4.26
CA GLY A 111 -2.73 2.79 -5.26
C GLY A 111 -1.86 1.88 -6.13
N ALA A 112 -1.60 2.33 -7.36
CA ALA A 112 -0.77 1.66 -8.36
C ALA A 112 0.47 2.49 -8.74
N ASP A 113 0.68 3.63 -8.08
CA ASP A 113 1.74 4.60 -8.36
C ASP A 113 3.10 4.26 -7.73
N ALA A 114 3.17 3.21 -6.91
CA ALA A 114 4.46 2.62 -6.53
C ALA A 114 5.08 1.78 -7.65
N HIS A 115 4.38 1.61 -8.78
CA HIS A 115 4.86 0.85 -9.92
C HIS A 115 6.01 1.58 -10.64
N PHE A 116 7.04 0.87 -11.11
CA PHE A 116 8.23 1.45 -11.76
C PHE A 116 8.00 2.27 -13.04
N LEU A 117 6.77 2.25 -13.58
CA LEU A 117 6.39 3.01 -14.77
C LEU A 117 5.64 4.30 -14.41
N ASP A 118 5.28 4.46 -13.13
CA ASP A 118 4.57 5.64 -12.68
C ASP A 118 5.49 6.87 -12.75
N PRO A 119 5.04 7.98 -13.32
CA PRO A 119 5.87 9.17 -13.46
C PRO A 119 6.00 9.99 -12.18
N LEU A 120 5.23 9.70 -11.12
CA LEU A 120 5.14 10.55 -9.95
C LEU A 120 5.97 10.08 -8.75
N ALA A 121 6.59 8.90 -8.79
CA ALA A 121 7.41 8.39 -7.70
C ALA A 121 8.59 7.56 -8.20
N ASP A 122 9.50 7.20 -7.29
CA ASP A 122 10.74 6.50 -7.59
C ASP A 122 10.75 5.04 -7.09
N LEU A 123 9.66 4.55 -6.48
CA LEU A 123 9.54 3.13 -6.15
C LEU A 123 9.46 2.28 -7.42
N LEU A 124 9.98 1.06 -7.32
CA LEU A 124 10.19 0.18 -8.47
C LEU A 124 9.35 -1.09 -8.40
N LEU A 125 8.14 -1.00 -7.84
CA LEU A 125 7.28 -2.17 -7.78
C LEU A 125 6.87 -2.62 -9.17
N THR A 126 6.75 -3.92 -9.35
CA THR A 126 6.15 -4.52 -10.53
C THR A 126 4.77 -5.08 -10.21
N THR A 127 3.98 -5.35 -11.23
CA THR A 127 2.74 -6.15 -11.11
C THR A 127 2.93 -7.50 -10.42
N ARG A 128 4.16 -8.03 -10.31
CA ARG A 128 4.47 -9.26 -9.55
C ARG A 128 4.43 -9.01 -8.05
N ALA A 129 4.94 -7.88 -7.57
CA ALA A 129 4.74 -7.47 -6.17
C ALA A 129 3.26 -7.31 -5.84
N TYR A 130 2.48 -6.62 -6.69
CA TYR A 130 1.03 -6.49 -6.45
C TYR A 130 0.30 -7.83 -6.43
N ALA A 131 0.70 -8.77 -7.29
CA ALA A 131 0.16 -10.14 -7.30
C ALA A 131 0.51 -10.95 -6.04
N ARG A 132 1.49 -10.51 -5.25
CA ARG A 132 1.81 -11.04 -3.92
C ARG A 132 1.10 -10.26 -2.80
N ILE A 133 1.05 -8.94 -2.91
CA ILE A 133 0.44 -8.04 -1.91
C ILE A 133 -1.06 -8.31 -1.78
N PHE A 134 -1.82 -8.37 -2.88
CA PHE A 134 -3.28 -8.48 -2.79
C PHE A 134 -3.75 -9.79 -2.12
N PRO A 135 -3.19 -10.98 -2.43
CA PRO A 135 -3.52 -12.19 -1.68
C PRO A 135 -3.18 -12.08 -0.19
N LEU A 136 -2.01 -11.53 0.15
CA LEU A 136 -1.62 -11.31 1.55
C LEU A 136 -2.61 -10.41 2.30
N VAL A 137 -3.09 -9.34 1.66
CA VAL A 137 -4.11 -8.45 2.26
C VAL A 137 -5.41 -9.21 2.55
N LEU A 138 -5.86 -10.08 1.64
CA LEU A 138 -7.03 -10.92 1.87
C LEU A 138 -6.80 -11.92 3.01
N GLU A 139 -5.64 -12.57 3.04
CA GLU A 139 -5.24 -13.48 4.12
C GLU A 139 -5.21 -12.76 5.48
N TYR A 140 -4.69 -11.53 5.52
CA TYR A 140 -4.66 -10.72 6.73
C TYR A 140 -6.05 -10.26 7.16
N ALA A 141 -6.94 -9.93 6.22
CA ALA A 141 -8.33 -9.61 6.53
C ALA A 141 -9.06 -10.83 7.14
N GLU A 142 -8.84 -12.03 6.60
CA GLU A 142 -9.38 -13.27 7.16
C GLU A 142 -8.84 -13.52 8.57
N ALA A 143 -7.52 -13.43 8.74
CA ALA A 143 -6.85 -13.72 10.01
C ALA A 143 -7.16 -12.72 11.13
N TYR A 144 -7.28 -11.43 10.81
CA TYR A 144 -7.30 -10.36 11.81
C TYR A 144 -8.58 -9.52 11.84
N ALA A 145 -9.40 -9.57 10.79
CA ALA A 145 -10.62 -8.76 10.64
C ALA A 145 -11.88 -9.59 10.35
N GLY A 146 -11.83 -10.92 10.54
CA GLY A 146 -12.96 -11.82 10.30
C GLY A 146 -13.45 -11.79 8.85
N GLY A 147 -12.53 -11.66 7.90
CA GLY A 147 -12.79 -11.63 6.47
C GLY A 147 -13.36 -10.31 5.94
N ARG A 148 -13.50 -9.28 6.80
CA ARG A 148 -14.07 -7.99 6.39
C ARG A 148 -12.99 -7.07 5.84
N VAL A 149 -13.03 -6.86 4.53
CA VAL A 149 -12.14 -5.93 3.82
C VAL A 149 -12.92 -5.07 2.83
N LEU A 150 -12.56 -3.80 2.77
CA LEU A 150 -13.01 -2.84 1.77
C LEU A 150 -11.79 -2.35 0.99
N PHE A 151 -11.71 -2.67 -0.29
CA PHE A 151 -10.73 -2.06 -1.18
C PHE A 151 -11.29 -0.78 -1.81
N THR A 152 -10.50 0.27 -1.77
CA THR A 152 -10.60 1.41 -2.68
C THR A 152 -9.40 1.40 -3.61
N LEU A 153 -9.51 2.14 -4.71
CA LEU A 153 -8.37 2.43 -5.57
C LEU A 153 -7.61 3.64 -4.99
N GLY A 154 -6.62 4.14 -5.71
CA GLY A 154 -5.74 5.22 -5.25
C GLY A 154 -5.07 5.96 -6.41
N GLY A 155 -3.85 6.42 -6.18
CA GLY A 155 -2.97 6.94 -7.22
C GLY A 155 -2.61 5.87 -8.26
N GLY A 156 -2.06 6.31 -9.39
CA GLY A 156 -1.75 5.44 -10.52
C GLY A 156 -1.85 6.22 -11.82
N TYR A 157 -0.74 6.81 -12.23
CA TYR A 157 -0.66 7.82 -13.29
C TYR A 157 -0.01 7.28 -14.57
N SER A 158 0.59 6.10 -14.51
CA SER A 158 0.85 5.29 -15.70
C SER A 158 -0.39 4.49 -16.11
N LEU A 159 -1.11 4.94 -17.14
CA LEU A 159 -2.29 4.24 -17.65
C LEU A 159 -2.03 2.76 -17.96
N ASP A 160 -0.82 2.40 -18.39
CA ASP A 160 -0.45 1.01 -18.71
C ASP A 160 -0.26 0.17 -17.44
N ALA A 161 0.38 0.71 -16.41
CA ALA A 161 0.56 0.01 -15.14
C ALA A 161 -0.74 -0.07 -14.34
N THR A 162 -1.44 1.06 -14.18
CA THR A 162 -2.62 1.21 -13.33
C THR A 162 -3.72 0.21 -13.69
N VAL A 163 -4.03 0.08 -14.98
CA VAL A 163 -5.07 -0.86 -15.44
C VAL A 163 -4.70 -2.31 -15.19
N ARG A 164 -3.42 -2.66 -15.29
CA ARG A 164 -2.94 -4.03 -15.01
C ARG A 164 -2.96 -4.33 -13.52
N VAL A 165 -2.52 -3.40 -12.68
CA VAL A 165 -2.57 -3.52 -11.21
C VAL A 165 -4.02 -3.65 -10.72
N TRP A 166 -4.95 -2.83 -11.22
CA TRP A 166 -6.35 -2.93 -10.78
C TRP A 166 -7.10 -4.12 -11.38
N ALA A 167 -6.72 -4.58 -12.59
CA ALA A 167 -7.20 -5.86 -13.11
C ALA A 167 -6.71 -7.04 -12.24
N LEU A 168 -5.44 -7.02 -11.82
CA LEU A 168 -4.90 -7.99 -10.86
C LEU A 168 -5.70 -8.01 -9.57
N LEU A 169 -5.96 -6.84 -8.97
CA LEU A 169 -6.78 -6.72 -7.77
C LEU A 169 -8.17 -7.34 -7.99
N TYR A 170 -8.84 -7.00 -9.08
CA TYR A 170 -10.17 -7.53 -9.40
C TYR A 170 -10.16 -9.06 -9.46
N HIS A 171 -9.19 -9.65 -10.17
CA HIS A 171 -9.10 -11.09 -10.27
C HIS A 171 -8.81 -11.76 -8.93
N VAL A 172 -7.84 -11.24 -8.17
CA VAL A 172 -7.49 -11.77 -6.84
C VAL A 172 -8.69 -11.68 -5.89
N PHE A 173 -9.36 -10.53 -5.84
CA PHE A 173 -10.51 -10.29 -4.96
C PHE A 173 -11.68 -11.23 -5.25
N HIS A 174 -11.90 -11.58 -6.53
CA HIS A 174 -12.97 -12.48 -6.95
C HIS A 174 -12.56 -13.95 -7.06
N GLY A 175 -11.31 -14.31 -6.72
CA GLY A 175 -10.80 -15.69 -6.87
C GLY A 175 -10.77 -16.17 -8.32
N LEU A 176 -10.58 -15.25 -9.27
CA LEU A 176 -10.52 -15.54 -10.70
C LEU A 176 -9.08 -15.86 -11.12
N PRO A 177 -8.87 -16.73 -12.12
CA PRO A 177 -7.53 -17.03 -12.63
C PRO A 177 -6.91 -15.77 -13.25
N LEU A 178 -5.61 -15.53 -13.00
CA LEU A 178 -4.88 -14.42 -13.61
C LEU A 178 -4.59 -14.72 -15.09
N PRO A 179 -5.04 -13.87 -16.04
CA PRO A 179 -4.70 -14.06 -17.45
C PRO A 179 -3.23 -13.71 -17.66
N GLU A 180 -2.54 -14.49 -18.50
CA GLU A 180 -1.17 -14.17 -18.90
C GLU A 180 -1.13 -12.92 -19.81
N ARG A 181 -2.11 -12.82 -20.72
CA ARG A 181 -2.21 -11.77 -21.75
C ARG A 181 -3.46 -10.92 -21.59
N LEU A 182 -3.33 -9.63 -21.90
CA LEU A 182 -4.47 -8.72 -21.98
C LEU A 182 -5.33 -9.01 -23.23
N PRO A 183 -6.64 -8.72 -23.20
CA PRO A 183 -7.52 -8.96 -24.35
C PRO A 183 -7.08 -8.14 -25.58
N GLU A 184 -6.89 -8.81 -26.73
CA GLU A 184 -6.40 -8.13 -27.94
C GLU A 184 -7.34 -7.02 -28.44
N GLY A 185 -8.65 -7.20 -28.28
CA GLY A 185 -9.63 -6.18 -28.64
C GLY A 185 -9.47 -4.90 -27.82
N TRP A 186 -9.20 -5.06 -26.52
CA TRP A 186 -8.93 -3.95 -25.61
C TRP A 186 -7.61 -3.26 -25.95
N LEU A 187 -6.54 -4.04 -26.19
CA LEU A 187 -5.24 -3.50 -26.60
C LEU A 187 -5.37 -2.64 -27.86
N ARG A 188 -5.95 -3.19 -28.93
CA ARG A 188 -6.14 -2.44 -30.19
C ARG A 188 -6.92 -1.15 -30.01
N GLU A 189 -8.00 -1.18 -29.22
CA GLU A 189 -8.82 0.00 -28.97
C GLU A 189 -8.05 1.10 -28.23
N TRP A 190 -7.34 0.73 -27.16
CA TRP A 190 -6.66 1.69 -26.29
C TRP A 190 -5.34 2.19 -26.86
N GLU A 191 -4.57 1.35 -27.55
CA GLU A 191 -3.37 1.78 -28.27
C GLU A 191 -3.72 2.81 -29.36
N ALA A 192 -4.83 2.61 -30.08
CA ALA A 192 -5.31 3.56 -31.08
C ALA A 192 -5.72 4.91 -30.45
N ARG A 193 -6.31 4.90 -29.25
CA ARG A 193 -6.70 6.12 -28.53
C ARG A 193 -5.53 6.86 -27.90
N LEU A 194 -4.56 6.12 -27.37
CA LEU A 194 -3.39 6.68 -26.68
C LEU A 194 -2.25 7.05 -27.62
N GLY A 195 -2.28 6.55 -28.87
CA GLY A 195 -1.23 6.80 -29.86
C GLY A 195 0.12 6.16 -29.51
N LYS A 196 0.12 5.14 -28.64
CA LYS A 196 1.31 4.41 -28.20
C LYS A 196 0.97 2.96 -27.88
N PRO A 197 1.93 2.02 -27.99
CA PRO A 197 1.71 0.63 -27.60
C PRO A 197 1.51 0.50 -26.09
N LEU A 198 0.80 -0.56 -25.69
CA LEU A 198 0.58 -0.96 -24.30
C LEU A 198 1.26 -2.29 -23.99
N THR A 199 1.52 -2.56 -22.72
CA THR A 199 2.07 -3.85 -22.30
C THR A 199 1.04 -4.97 -22.56
N PRO A 200 1.35 -6.00 -23.37
CA PRO A 200 0.37 -6.99 -23.79
C PRO A 200 0.12 -8.10 -22.75
N THR A 201 0.91 -8.14 -21.68
CA THR A 201 0.84 -9.14 -20.60
C THR A 201 0.33 -8.50 -19.31
N LEU A 202 -0.29 -9.30 -18.44
CA LEU A 202 -0.70 -8.81 -17.13
C LEU A 202 0.52 -8.51 -16.26
N HIS A 203 1.45 -9.46 -16.21
CA HIS A 203 2.70 -9.31 -15.45
C HIS A 203 3.79 -8.64 -16.27
N ASP A 204 4.60 -7.83 -15.58
CA ASP A 204 5.84 -7.28 -16.10
C ASP A 204 6.89 -8.39 -16.29
N PRO A 205 7.87 -8.17 -17.19
CA PRO A 205 9.02 -9.05 -17.28
C PRO A 205 9.83 -9.01 -15.97
N GLU A 206 10.62 -10.04 -15.73
CA GLU A 206 11.56 -10.06 -14.63
C GLU A 206 12.66 -9.00 -14.85
N ALA A 207 12.98 -8.24 -13.79
CA ALA A 207 13.96 -7.15 -13.82
C ALA A 207 13.73 -6.15 -14.99
N PRO A 208 12.59 -5.42 -15.00
CA PRO A 208 12.23 -4.54 -16.11
C PRO A 208 13.04 -3.24 -16.19
N TYR A 209 13.89 -2.98 -15.20
CA TYR A 209 14.72 -1.77 -15.08
C TYR A 209 16.20 -2.15 -14.82
N PRO A 210 17.17 -1.23 -15.05
CA PRO A 210 18.59 -1.50 -14.83
C PRO A 210 18.94 -1.83 -13.38
N GLU A 211 20.10 -2.44 -13.16
CA GLU A 211 20.61 -2.72 -11.81
C GLU A 211 20.68 -1.44 -10.96
N ILE A 212 20.13 -1.52 -9.74
CA ILE A 212 20.10 -0.39 -8.80
C ILE A 212 21.42 -0.36 -8.01
N PRO A 213 22.30 0.66 -8.21
CA PRO A 213 23.66 0.64 -7.66
C PRO A 213 23.73 0.59 -6.12
N ARG A 214 22.66 1.03 -5.44
CA ARG A 214 22.57 1.11 -3.96
C ARG A 214 21.56 0.13 -3.36
N ARG A 215 21.15 -0.92 -4.10
CA ARG A 215 20.16 -1.94 -3.66
C ARG A 215 20.34 -2.39 -2.21
N ARG A 216 21.52 -2.90 -1.85
CA ARG A 216 21.80 -3.40 -0.49
C ARG A 216 21.70 -2.32 0.59
N GLU A 217 21.99 -1.07 0.25
CA GLU A 217 21.88 0.04 1.19
C GLU A 217 20.42 0.45 1.39
N ILE A 218 19.63 0.47 0.30
CA ILE A 218 18.18 0.72 0.31
C ILE A 218 17.48 -0.33 1.19
N GLU A 219 17.71 -1.62 0.93
CA GLU A 219 17.17 -2.72 1.73
C GLU A 219 17.51 -2.57 3.22
N LYS A 220 18.79 -2.30 3.53
CA LYS A 220 19.24 -2.11 4.91
C LYS A 220 18.54 -0.91 5.57
N ARG A 221 18.38 0.21 4.85
CA ARG A 221 17.69 1.40 5.37
C ARG A 221 16.22 1.12 5.62
N ASN A 222 15.53 0.45 4.71
CA ASN A 222 14.12 0.05 4.88
C ASN A 222 13.92 -0.82 6.13
N ARG A 223 14.79 -1.81 6.35
CA ARG A 223 14.78 -2.62 7.60
C ARG A 223 15.04 -1.79 8.85
N LEU A 224 16.03 -0.89 8.83
CA LEU A 224 16.31 -0.02 9.97
C LEU A 224 15.14 0.95 10.26
N THR A 225 14.44 1.43 9.23
CA THR A 225 13.24 2.25 9.38
C THR A 225 12.11 1.44 10.03
N LEU A 226 11.91 0.19 9.59
CA LEU A 226 10.95 -0.73 10.21
C LEU A 226 11.29 -0.98 11.68
N GLU A 227 12.54 -1.31 12.00
CA GLU A 227 12.99 -1.51 13.38
C GLU A 227 12.67 -0.29 14.25
N ARG A 228 13.07 0.90 13.82
CA ARG A 228 12.79 2.17 14.53
C ARG A 228 11.30 2.42 14.73
N LEU A 229 10.48 2.21 13.69
CA LEU A 229 9.03 2.35 13.79
C LEU A 229 8.48 1.40 14.85
N THR A 230 8.87 0.12 14.80
CA THR A 230 8.37 -0.88 15.76
C THR A 230 8.84 -0.59 17.19
N GLU A 231 10.07 -0.10 17.39
CA GLU A 231 10.59 0.32 18.70
C GLU A 231 9.81 1.51 19.28
N LEU A 232 9.47 2.51 18.45
CA LEU A 232 8.71 3.69 18.87
C LEU A 232 7.28 3.33 19.27
N VAL A 233 6.64 2.42 18.52
CA VAL A 233 5.21 2.13 18.68
C VAL A 233 4.96 1.05 19.74
N ARG A 234 5.85 0.06 19.88
CA ARG A 234 5.68 -1.10 20.78
C ARG A 234 5.28 -0.75 22.23
N PRO A 235 5.85 0.28 22.88
CA PRO A 235 5.46 0.66 24.24
C PRO A 235 3.99 1.09 24.38
N HIS A 236 3.35 1.52 23.29
CA HIS A 236 2.00 2.08 23.28
C HIS A 236 0.91 1.07 22.90
N LEU A 237 1.29 -0.12 22.46
CA LEU A 237 0.37 -1.14 21.95
C LEU A 237 -0.07 -2.19 22.99
N VAL A 238 0.46 -2.14 24.22
CA VAL A 238 0.33 -3.22 25.24
C VAL A 238 -0.81 -2.97 26.26
N HIS A 239 -1.82 -2.15 25.92
CA HIS A 239 -2.93 -1.83 26.83
C HIS A 239 -4.30 -2.05 26.20
#